data_AF-A0A5N6V8G0-F1
#
_entry.id   AF-A0A5N6V8G0-F1
#
_cell.length_a   1.000
_cell.length_b   1.000
_cell.length_c   1.000
_cell.angle_alpha   90.00
_cell.angle_beta   90.00
_cell.angle_gamma   90.00
#
_symmetry.space_group_name_H-M   'P 1'
#
loop_
_entity.id
_entity.type
_entity.pdbx_description
1 polymer ?
#
loop_
_entity_poly.entity_id
_entity_poly.type
_entity_poly.pdbx_seq_one_letter_code
_entity_poly.pdbx_strand_id
1 'polypeptide(L)'
;MSSGDISEKHDIDTLRPIRTAESVFLPVSRDVFEKLYLSPKHPSVKGDLRKQVGNPTPISLIGFLVAATPNAFITMGIRGSGENGAAKLPVFIFFGGLIQILGGIGEWIIGNTFSCALFFTYGTFWIVQGTGLMPFFATGLHYSSTGNALEGMQTPSYNATMAFYYVALAILTFVYTICSIRTNICLFTALFLLVITFSLFAATYFQLALGEIALAARLQMAAGAFSLALVIPIWHIFIAQMLEAVDFPIAIPVGDLSTVILGRSQKMQMRTEE
;
A
#
# COMPACT_ATOMS: atom_id res chain seq x y z
N MET A 1 90.35 32.47 25.82
CA MET A 1 89.67 33.56 25.08
C MET A 1 88.19 33.50 25.44
N SER A 2 87.66 34.61 25.95
CA SER A 2 86.25 35.07 25.93
C SER A 2 85.10 34.13 26.36
N SER A 3 84.61 34.36 27.58
CA SER A 3 83.25 34.81 27.97
C SER A 3 82.01 34.46 27.13
N GLY A 4 80.91 34.14 27.84
CA GLY A 4 79.52 34.17 27.34
C GLY A 4 78.67 33.04 27.96
N ASP A 5 78.37 33.06 29.25
CA ASP A 5 77.22 33.71 29.91
C ASP A 5 75.84 33.13 29.56
N ILE A 6 75.10 32.82 30.63
CA ILE A 6 73.88 32.01 30.71
C ILE A 6 72.68 32.80 30.18
N SER A 7 71.84 32.19 29.36
CA SER A 7 70.46 32.64 29.17
C SER A 7 69.54 31.45 28.88
N GLU A 8 69.01 30.86 29.97
CA GLU A 8 67.74 30.15 29.94
C GLU A 8 66.65 31.15 29.55
N LYS A 9 66.18 31.11 28.31
CA LYS A 9 64.88 31.67 27.96
C LYS A 9 63.83 30.59 28.19
N HIS A 10 63.20 30.71 29.35
CA HIS A 10 61.97 30.03 29.71
C HIS A 10 60.85 30.59 28.81
N ASP A 11 60.47 29.85 27.76
CA ASP A 11 59.25 30.11 26.98
C ASP A 11 58.02 29.75 27.83
N ILE A 12 57.72 30.60 28.82
CA ILE A 12 56.39 30.68 29.40
C ILE A 12 55.62 31.72 28.60
N ASP A 13 54.87 31.28 27.58
CA ASP A 13 53.55 31.81 27.24
C ASP A 13 53.09 31.26 25.89
N THR A 14 52.26 30.22 25.92
CA THR A 14 51.18 30.00 24.93
C THR A 14 50.23 28.89 25.39
N LEU A 15 49.74 28.98 26.64
CA LEU A 15 48.51 28.28 27.01
C LEU A 15 47.32 29.15 26.56
N ARG A 16 46.76 28.83 25.38
CA ARG A 16 45.47 29.40 24.97
C ARG A 16 44.40 28.91 25.95
N PRO A 17 43.60 29.79 26.59
CA PRO A 17 42.49 29.35 27.40
C PRO A 17 41.46 28.67 26.50
N ILE A 18 41.19 27.38 26.77
CA ILE A 18 40.04 26.67 26.21
C ILE A 18 38.81 27.38 26.75
N ARG A 19 38.12 28.16 25.90
CA ARG A 19 36.78 28.65 26.20
C ARG A 19 35.86 27.44 26.23
N THR A 20 35.64 26.87 27.42
CA THR A 20 34.45 26.07 27.68
C THR A 20 33.27 26.96 27.40
N ALA A 21 32.50 26.65 26.35
CA ALA A 21 31.25 27.33 26.08
C ALA A 21 30.40 27.20 27.33
N GLU A 22 30.29 28.30 28.07
CA GLU A 22 29.23 28.52 29.03
C GLU A 22 27.93 28.09 28.37
N SER A 23 27.11 27.35 29.11
CA SER A 23 25.79 26.90 28.71
C SER A 23 24.96 28.09 28.22
N VAL A 24 25.00 28.35 26.92
CA VAL A 24 24.13 29.32 26.28
C VAL A 24 22.74 28.73 26.37
N PHE A 25 21.96 29.22 27.33
CA PHE A 25 20.51 29.02 27.36
C PHE A 25 19.94 29.77 26.14
N LEU A 26 19.99 29.11 24.98
CA LEU A 26 19.17 29.51 23.85
C LEU A 26 17.72 29.22 24.22
N PRO A 27 16.80 30.19 24.17
CA PRO A 27 15.37 29.89 24.26
C PRO A 27 15.02 29.03 23.05
N VAL A 28 15.06 27.71 23.22
CA VAL A 28 14.72 26.74 22.19
C VAL A 28 13.23 26.96 21.91
N SER A 29 12.89 27.49 20.73
CA SER A 29 11.49 27.55 20.32
C SER A 29 10.93 26.13 20.24
N ARG A 30 9.64 25.96 20.56
CA ARG A 30 8.97 24.65 20.51
C ARG A 30 9.21 23.93 19.19
N ASP A 31 9.26 24.66 18.07
CA ASP A 31 9.50 24.11 16.74
C ASP A 31 10.90 23.50 16.56
N VAL A 32 11.92 24.04 17.25
CA VAL A 32 13.29 23.49 17.24
C VAL A 32 13.38 22.29 18.18
N PHE A 33 12.71 22.35 19.33
CA PHE A 33 12.62 21.23 20.27
C PHE A 33 11.89 20.03 19.65
N GLU A 34 10.79 20.28 18.94
CA GLU A 34 10.02 19.27 18.21
C GLU A 34 10.85 18.67 17.06
N LYS A 35 11.56 19.49 16.26
CA LYS A 35 12.45 18.95 15.20
C LYS A 35 13.60 18.10 15.75
N LEU A 36 14.10 18.41 16.95
CA LEU A 36 15.22 17.69 17.57
C LEU A 36 14.79 16.32 18.12
N TYR A 37 13.56 16.18 18.60
CA TYR A 37 13.00 14.91 19.08
C TYR A 37 12.30 14.08 17.99
N LEU A 38 11.67 14.73 17.00
CA LEU A 38 10.86 14.05 15.97
C LEU A 38 11.67 13.61 14.75
N SER A 39 12.94 13.99 14.64
CA SER A 39 13.78 13.59 13.51
C SER A 39 15.25 13.52 13.91
N PRO A 40 15.70 12.43 14.55
CA PRO A 40 17.13 12.21 14.71
C PRO A 40 17.73 12.07 13.32
N LYS A 41 18.47 13.09 12.86
CA LYS A 41 19.39 12.93 11.74
C LYS A 41 20.53 12.04 12.22
N HIS A 42 20.35 10.73 12.12
CA HIS A 42 21.42 9.77 12.36
C HIS A 42 22.41 9.86 11.19
N PRO A 43 23.66 10.31 11.39
CA PRO A 43 24.64 10.41 10.33
C PRO A 43 25.40 9.09 10.22
N SER A 44 24.76 7.97 9.84
CA SER A 44 25.50 6.72 9.53
C SER A 44 24.72 5.53 8.91
N VAL A 45 23.45 5.62 8.48
CA VAL A 45 22.85 4.47 7.75
C VAL A 45 23.25 4.53 6.28
N LYS A 46 24.50 4.12 5.98
CA LYS A 46 24.88 3.71 4.63
C LYS A 46 24.20 2.37 4.32
N GLY A 47 23.28 2.39 3.37
CA GLY A 47 23.02 1.25 2.47
C GLY A 47 21.60 0.68 2.56
N ASP A 48 20.76 1.04 1.59
CA ASP A 48 19.47 0.42 1.22
C ASP A 48 19.06 -0.80 2.07
N LEU A 49 18.13 -0.64 3.01
CA LEU A 49 17.47 -1.78 3.68
C LEU A 49 16.92 -2.78 2.65
N ARG A 50 16.45 -2.31 1.49
CA ARG A 50 16.05 -3.15 0.34
C ARG A 50 17.15 -4.11 -0.14
N LYS A 51 18.44 -3.75 -0.04
CA LYS A 51 19.58 -4.62 -0.37
C LYS A 51 19.87 -5.67 0.71
N GLN A 52 19.43 -5.43 1.95
CA GLN A 52 19.66 -6.34 3.07
C GLN A 52 18.53 -7.34 3.27
N VAL A 53 17.27 -6.92 3.08
CA VAL A 53 16.08 -7.77 3.33
C VAL A 53 15.28 -8.14 2.06
N GLY A 54 15.72 -7.67 0.89
CA GLY A 54 15.03 -7.91 -0.38
C GLY A 54 13.87 -6.95 -0.65
N ASN A 55 13.23 -7.12 -1.81
CA ASN A 55 12.00 -6.39 -2.15
C ASN A 55 10.77 -7.25 -1.81
N PRO A 56 9.90 -6.83 -0.87
CA PRO A 56 8.70 -7.57 -0.51
C PRO A 56 7.54 -7.36 -1.50
N THR A 57 7.59 -6.34 -2.37
CA THR A 57 6.54 -6.03 -3.34
C THR A 57 6.09 -7.26 -4.15
N PRO A 58 6.98 -8.08 -4.76
CA PRO A 58 6.56 -9.20 -5.60
C PRO A 58 5.78 -10.26 -4.82
N ILE A 59 6.10 -10.45 -3.53
CA ILE A 59 5.40 -11.38 -2.64
C ILE A 59 3.96 -10.88 -2.40
N SER A 60 3.79 -9.59 -2.12
CA SER A 60 2.44 -9.00 -2.00
C SER A 60 1.64 -9.11 -3.29
N LEU A 61 2.30 -8.85 -4.43
CA LEU A 61 1.66 -8.88 -5.74
C LEU A 61 1.19 -10.29 -6.11
N ILE A 62 1.99 -11.34 -5.84
CA ILE A 62 1.55 -12.71 -6.14
C ILE A 62 0.37 -13.12 -5.26
N GLY A 63 0.34 -12.72 -3.98
CA GLY A 63 -0.81 -12.97 -3.10
C GLY A 63 -2.10 -12.38 -3.67
N PHE A 64 -2.04 -11.10 -4.07
CA PHE A 64 -3.13 -10.43 -4.77
C PHE A 64 -3.52 -11.13 -6.08
N LEU A 65 -2.56 -11.42 -6.95
CA LEU A 65 -2.82 -11.93 -8.30
C LEU A 65 -3.45 -13.33 -8.28
N VAL A 66 -3.02 -14.19 -7.37
CA VAL A 66 -3.56 -15.55 -7.20
C VAL A 66 -4.98 -15.55 -6.65
N ALA A 67 -5.37 -14.53 -5.88
CA ALA A 67 -6.76 -14.35 -5.43
C ALA A 67 -7.63 -13.63 -6.48
N ALA A 68 -7.16 -12.50 -7.00
CA ALA A 68 -7.91 -11.59 -7.86
C ALA A 68 -8.17 -12.15 -9.26
N THR A 69 -7.17 -12.76 -9.89
CA THR A 69 -7.28 -13.28 -11.26
C THR A 69 -8.41 -14.31 -11.39
N PRO A 70 -8.44 -15.41 -10.60
CA PRO A 70 -9.57 -16.34 -10.66
C PRO A 70 -10.88 -15.72 -10.20
N ASN A 71 -10.86 -14.79 -9.22
CA ASN A 71 -12.08 -14.13 -8.78
C ASN A 71 -12.76 -13.33 -9.90
N ALA A 72 -11.98 -12.69 -10.79
CA ALA A 72 -12.51 -11.98 -11.94
C ALA A 72 -13.27 -12.92 -12.89
N PHE A 73 -12.70 -14.09 -13.21
CA PHE A 73 -13.36 -15.10 -14.05
C PHE A 73 -14.65 -15.64 -13.40
N ILE A 74 -14.62 -15.91 -12.09
CA ILE A 74 -15.77 -16.42 -11.33
C ILE A 74 -16.89 -15.39 -11.26
N THR A 75 -16.55 -14.12 -11.01
CA THR A 75 -17.53 -13.03 -10.94
C THR A 75 -18.24 -12.83 -12.28
N MET A 76 -17.56 -13.12 -13.40
CA MET A 76 -18.17 -13.08 -14.74
C MET A 76 -18.95 -14.35 -15.12
N GLY A 77 -18.98 -15.40 -14.29
CA GLY A 77 -19.70 -16.62 -14.62
C GLY A 77 -19.02 -17.51 -15.67
N ILE A 78 -17.74 -17.28 -15.98
CA ILE A 78 -17.07 -17.92 -17.12
C ILE A 78 -17.03 -19.44 -16.93
N ARG A 79 -17.40 -20.20 -17.97
CA ARG A 79 -17.48 -21.67 -17.93
C ARG A 79 -18.42 -22.22 -16.84
N GLY A 80 -19.39 -21.43 -16.37
CA GLY A 80 -20.29 -21.83 -15.28
C GLY A 80 -19.66 -21.76 -13.90
N SER A 81 -18.48 -21.13 -13.74
CA SER A 81 -17.92 -20.87 -12.41
C SER A 81 -18.71 -19.78 -11.69
N GLY A 82 -18.96 -19.90 -10.38
CA GLY A 82 -19.81 -18.94 -9.66
C GLY A 82 -19.97 -19.23 -8.17
N GLU A 83 -21.20 -19.08 -7.67
CA GLU A 83 -21.61 -19.40 -6.28
C GLU A 83 -20.79 -18.66 -5.22
N ASN A 84 -20.69 -17.34 -5.39
CA ASN A 84 -19.91 -16.45 -4.53
C ASN A 84 -18.43 -16.83 -4.38
N GLY A 85 -17.90 -17.74 -5.20
CA GLY A 85 -16.51 -18.18 -5.12
C GLY A 85 -16.17 -19.00 -3.87
N ALA A 86 -17.16 -19.68 -3.25
CA ALA A 86 -16.95 -20.43 -2.01
C ALA A 86 -15.82 -21.48 -2.10
N ALA A 87 -15.65 -22.12 -3.25
CA ALA A 87 -14.55 -23.08 -3.49
C ALA A 87 -13.14 -22.45 -3.40
N LYS A 88 -13.04 -21.12 -3.53
CA LYS A 88 -11.78 -20.34 -3.49
C LYS A 88 -11.58 -19.60 -2.17
N LEU A 89 -12.44 -19.82 -1.18
CA LEU A 89 -12.36 -19.17 0.12
C LEU A 89 -10.96 -19.27 0.76
N PRO A 90 -10.28 -20.44 0.78
CA PRO A 90 -8.91 -20.52 1.29
C PRO A 90 -7.92 -19.66 0.49
N VAL A 91 -8.12 -19.50 -0.82
CA VAL A 91 -7.26 -18.65 -1.65
C VAL A 91 -7.40 -17.19 -1.27
N PHE A 92 -8.62 -16.72 -0.97
CA PHE A 92 -8.84 -15.36 -0.48
C PHE A 92 -8.12 -15.14 0.85
N ILE A 93 -8.26 -16.06 1.81
CA ILE A 93 -7.67 -15.88 3.14
C ILE A 93 -6.13 -15.98 3.10
N PHE A 94 -5.57 -17.00 2.48
CA PHE A 94 -4.14 -17.27 2.56
C PHE A 94 -3.32 -16.48 1.54
N PHE A 95 -3.73 -16.46 0.26
CA PHE A 95 -2.99 -15.73 -0.76
C PHE A 95 -3.38 -14.25 -0.79
N GLY A 96 -4.67 -13.98 -0.99
CA GLY A 96 -5.17 -12.61 -1.03
C GLY A 96 -4.95 -11.88 0.28
N GLY A 97 -5.13 -12.57 1.41
CA GLY A 97 -5.02 -12.01 2.74
C GLY A 97 -3.64 -12.09 3.35
N LEU A 98 -3.29 -13.26 3.87
CA LEU A 98 -2.10 -13.47 4.70
C LEU A 98 -0.81 -13.09 3.96
N ILE A 99 -0.59 -13.62 2.75
CA ILE A 99 0.64 -13.33 1.98
C ILE A 99 0.73 -11.83 1.65
N GLN A 100 -0.38 -11.20 1.28
CA GLN A 100 -0.40 -9.76 0.98
C GLN A 100 -0.10 -8.91 2.21
N ILE A 101 -0.66 -9.26 3.38
CA ILE A 101 -0.37 -8.57 4.65
C ILE A 101 1.10 -8.74 5.06
N LEU A 102 1.66 -9.95 4.93
CA LEU A 102 3.06 -10.22 5.25
C LEU A 102 4.00 -9.38 4.36
N GLY A 103 3.71 -9.26 3.07
CA GLY A 103 4.46 -8.37 2.20
C GLY A 103 4.24 -6.89 2.53
N GLY A 104 3.05 -6.49 3.00
CA GLY A 104 2.80 -5.15 3.57
C GLY A 104 3.65 -4.84 4.80
N ILE A 105 3.85 -5.80 5.70
CA ILE A 105 4.81 -5.70 6.81
C ILE A 105 6.23 -5.52 6.26
N GLY A 106 6.61 -6.27 5.23
CA GLY A 106 7.89 -6.10 4.55
C GLY A 106 8.08 -4.67 4.01
N GLU A 107 7.08 -4.11 3.32
CA GLU A 107 7.12 -2.73 2.82
C GLU A 107 7.28 -1.72 3.95
N TRP A 108 6.66 -1.96 5.10
CA TRP A 108 6.82 -1.12 6.28
C TRP A 108 8.27 -1.14 6.79
N ILE A 109 8.90 -2.33 6.86
CA ILE A 109 10.29 -2.49 7.32
C ILE A 109 11.27 -1.70 6.44
N ILE A 110 11.06 -1.66 5.12
CA ILE A 110 11.92 -0.93 4.19
C ILE A 110 11.52 0.55 4.01
N GLY A 111 10.50 1.03 4.73
CA GLY A 111 10.08 2.44 4.73
C GLY A 111 9.19 2.87 3.56
N ASN A 112 8.56 1.93 2.84
CA ASN A 112 7.66 2.22 1.73
C ASN A 112 6.20 2.34 2.20
N THR A 113 5.86 3.48 2.81
CA THR A 113 4.55 3.71 3.43
C THR A 113 3.37 3.55 2.47
N PHE A 114 3.51 4.01 1.22
CA PHE A 114 2.39 3.94 0.27
C PHE A 114 2.06 2.49 -0.11
N SER A 115 3.07 1.69 -0.44
CA SER A 115 2.86 0.27 -0.80
C SER A 115 2.41 -0.55 0.40
N CYS A 116 2.96 -0.26 1.59
CA CYS A 116 2.50 -0.79 2.86
C CYS A 116 0.99 -0.56 3.06
N ALA A 117 0.51 0.69 2.92
CA ALA A 117 -0.91 1.00 3.06
C ALA A 117 -1.78 0.22 2.06
N LEU A 118 -1.38 0.18 0.78
CA LEU A 118 -2.09 -0.60 -0.26
C LEU A 118 -2.22 -2.08 0.12
N PHE A 119 -1.11 -2.71 0.52
CA PHE A 119 -1.08 -4.14 0.80
C PHE A 119 -1.82 -4.52 2.08
N PHE A 120 -1.76 -3.70 3.13
CA PHE A 120 -2.59 -3.92 4.32
C PHE A 120 -4.09 -3.77 4.01
N THR A 121 -4.47 -2.72 3.27
CA THR A 121 -5.88 -2.50 2.91
C THR A 121 -6.43 -3.66 2.08
N TYR A 122 -5.76 -4.01 0.98
CA TYR A 122 -6.29 -5.04 0.08
C TYR A 122 -6.09 -6.47 0.60
N GLY A 123 -5.03 -6.71 1.38
CA GLY A 123 -4.89 -7.96 2.11
C GLY A 123 -6.04 -8.17 3.09
N THR A 124 -6.37 -7.14 3.87
CA THR A 124 -7.52 -7.19 4.78
C THR A 124 -8.84 -7.36 4.02
N PHE A 125 -9.02 -6.70 2.88
CA PHE A 125 -10.18 -6.91 2.01
C PHE A 125 -10.39 -8.39 1.64
N TRP A 126 -9.33 -9.09 1.23
CA TRP A 126 -9.43 -10.50 0.87
C TRP A 126 -9.75 -11.40 2.07
N ILE A 127 -9.23 -11.08 3.26
CA ILE A 127 -9.63 -11.78 4.49
C ILE A 127 -11.12 -11.57 4.76
N VAL A 128 -11.60 -10.32 4.73
CA VAL A 128 -13.02 -9.99 4.96
C VAL A 128 -13.93 -10.70 3.95
N GLN A 129 -13.53 -10.74 2.68
CA GLN A 129 -14.26 -11.49 1.64
C GLN A 129 -14.28 -12.99 1.92
N GLY A 130 -13.13 -13.58 2.30
CA GLY A 130 -13.04 -15.00 2.63
C GLY A 130 -13.85 -15.37 3.87
N THR A 131 -13.76 -14.59 4.94
CA THR A 131 -14.49 -14.85 6.19
C THR A 131 -15.99 -14.60 6.04
N GLY A 132 -16.39 -13.62 5.23
CA GLY A 132 -17.79 -13.35 4.90
C GLY A 132 -18.50 -14.52 4.22
N LEU A 133 -17.77 -15.38 3.51
CA LEU A 133 -18.32 -16.58 2.86
C LEU A 133 -18.25 -17.83 3.74
N MET A 134 -17.55 -17.76 4.88
CA MET A 134 -17.39 -18.91 5.77
C MET A 134 -18.59 -19.03 6.70
N PRO A 135 -19.25 -20.21 6.78
CA PRO A 135 -20.40 -20.41 7.67
C PRO A 135 -20.09 -20.09 9.14
N PHE A 136 -18.85 -20.30 9.57
CA PHE A 136 -18.39 -20.04 10.94
C PHE A 136 -18.59 -18.59 11.40
N PHE A 137 -18.39 -17.60 10.53
CA PHE A 137 -18.55 -16.19 10.90
C PHE A 137 -20.01 -15.72 10.91
N ALA A 138 -20.91 -16.50 10.29
CA ALA A 138 -22.36 -16.33 10.35
C ALA A 138 -22.83 -14.87 10.13
N THR A 139 -22.24 -14.14 9.18
CA THR A 139 -22.44 -12.68 9.05
C THR A 139 -23.88 -12.26 8.76
N GLY A 140 -24.72 -13.18 8.26
CA GLY A 140 -26.15 -12.94 8.03
C GLY A 140 -27.04 -13.27 9.23
N LEU A 141 -26.53 -13.84 10.33
CA LEU A 141 -27.37 -14.37 11.41
C LEU A 141 -28.31 -13.31 12.02
N HIS A 142 -27.80 -12.09 12.27
CA HIS A 142 -28.59 -11.00 12.84
C HIS A 142 -29.56 -10.34 11.85
N TYR A 143 -29.47 -10.70 10.58
CA TYR A 143 -30.38 -10.25 9.53
C TYR A 143 -31.50 -11.26 9.28
N SER A 144 -31.36 -12.50 9.78
CA SER A 144 -32.31 -13.59 9.55
C SER A 144 -33.46 -13.56 10.56
N SER A 145 -34.68 -13.71 10.05
CA SER A 145 -35.87 -13.91 10.88
C SER A 145 -35.98 -15.35 11.42
N THR A 146 -35.26 -16.29 10.80
CA THR A 146 -35.32 -17.74 11.07
C THR A 146 -34.11 -18.28 11.83
N GLY A 147 -33.10 -17.43 12.08
CA GLY A 147 -31.82 -17.83 12.65
C GLY A 147 -30.88 -18.53 11.65
N ASN A 148 -31.19 -18.49 10.36
CA ASN A 148 -30.34 -19.04 9.30
C ASN A 148 -29.48 -17.93 8.67
N ALA A 149 -28.17 -17.98 8.90
CA ALA A 149 -27.25 -16.97 8.40
C ALA A 149 -27.24 -16.86 6.85
N LEU A 150 -27.44 -17.96 6.12
CA LEU A 150 -27.46 -17.94 4.66
C LEU A 150 -28.71 -17.21 4.12
N GLU A 151 -29.85 -17.38 4.79
CA GLU A 151 -31.07 -16.62 4.48
C GLU A 151 -30.88 -15.13 4.79
N GLY A 152 -30.30 -14.83 5.96
CA GLY A 152 -29.98 -13.45 6.35
C GLY A 152 -29.09 -12.71 5.35
N MET A 153 -28.16 -13.41 4.70
CA MET A 153 -27.30 -12.84 3.63
C MET A 153 -28.06 -12.42 2.37
N GLN A 154 -29.30 -12.91 2.17
CA GLN A 154 -30.13 -12.54 1.03
C GLN A 154 -31.06 -11.35 1.34
N THR A 155 -31.08 -10.89 2.59
CA THR A 155 -32.00 -9.82 3.01
C THR A 155 -31.58 -8.46 2.45
N PRO A 156 -32.54 -7.56 2.18
CA PRO A 156 -32.25 -6.19 1.76
C PRO A 156 -31.30 -5.44 2.67
N SER A 157 -31.47 -5.60 3.99
CA SER A 157 -30.64 -4.91 4.99
C SER A 157 -29.19 -5.40 4.98
N TYR A 158 -28.97 -6.71 4.81
CA TYR A 158 -27.61 -7.26 4.66
C TYR A 158 -26.94 -6.72 3.40
N ASN A 159 -27.65 -6.75 2.27
CA ASN A 159 -27.13 -6.26 0.99
C ASN A 159 -26.79 -4.77 1.05
N ALA A 160 -27.66 -3.93 1.62
CA ALA A 160 -27.36 -2.51 1.83
C ALA A 160 -26.14 -2.28 2.75
N THR A 161 -25.98 -3.10 3.80
CA THR A 161 -24.81 -3.05 4.68
C THR A 161 -23.52 -3.33 3.91
N MET A 162 -23.52 -4.39 3.10
CA MET A 162 -22.37 -4.75 2.26
C MET A 162 -22.07 -3.68 1.20
N ALA A 163 -23.08 -3.05 0.62
CA ALA A 163 -22.89 -1.98 -0.35
C ALA A 163 -22.05 -0.83 0.22
N PHE A 164 -22.33 -0.39 1.45
CA PHE A 164 -21.57 0.69 2.09
C PHE A 164 -20.11 0.33 2.38
N TYR A 165 -19.80 -0.95 2.64
CA TYR A 165 -18.41 -1.41 2.73
C TYR A 165 -17.66 -1.18 1.41
N TYR A 166 -18.27 -1.51 0.27
CA TYR A 166 -17.69 -1.25 -1.05
C TYR A 166 -17.62 0.24 -1.40
N VAL A 167 -18.57 1.07 -0.95
CA VAL A 167 -18.48 2.53 -1.10
C VAL A 167 -17.26 3.08 -0.37
N ALA A 168 -17.02 2.66 0.88
CA ALA A 168 -15.84 3.08 1.64
C ALA A 168 -14.54 2.66 0.95
N LEU A 169 -14.48 1.44 0.42
CA LEU A 169 -13.33 0.95 -0.36
C LEU A 169 -13.11 1.75 -1.66
N ALA A 170 -14.18 2.13 -2.36
CA ALA A 170 -14.08 2.94 -3.58
C ALA A 170 -13.51 4.33 -3.27
N ILE A 171 -13.95 4.98 -2.19
CA ILE A 171 -13.44 6.28 -1.75
C ILE A 171 -11.96 6.17 -1.37
N LEU A 172 -11.59 5.19 -0.54
CA LEU A 172 -10.21 4.98 -0.13
C LEU A 172 -9.29 4.70 -1.34
N THR A 173 -9.76 3.85 -2.26
CA THR A 173 -9.02 3.52 -3.49
C THR A 173 -8.89 4.73 -4.41
N PHE A 174 -9.87 5.63 -4.44
CA PHE A 174 -9.78 6.88 -5.19
C PHE A 174 -8.68 7.78 -4.61
N VAL A 175 -8.55 7.88 -3.29
CA VAL A 175 -7.43 8.57 -2.64
C VAL A 175 -6.10 7.94 -3.04
N TYR A 176 -5.99 6.61 -3.00
CA TYR A 176 -4.79 5.91 -3.45
C TYR A 176 -4.48 6.12 -4.94
N THR A 177 -5.51 6.21 -5.78
CA THR A 177 -5.35 6.51 -7.20
C THR A 177 -4.69 7.88 -7.36
N ILE A 178 -5.15 8.91 -6.63
CA ILE A 178 -4.54 10.24 -6.63
C ILE A 178 -3.08 10.18 -6.15
N CYS A 179 -2.80 9.45 -5.07
CA CYS A 179 -1.43 9.27 -4.57
C CYS A 179 -0.51 8.55 -5.58
N SER A 180 -1.06 7.62 -6.37
CA SER A 180 -0.31 6.81 -7.34
C SER A 180 0.08 7.55 -8.61
N ILE A 181 -0.46 8.75 -8.87
CA ILE A 181 -0.21 9.58 -10.05
C ILE A 181 1.30 9.81 -10.32
N ARG A 182 2.14 9.71 -9.29
CA ARG A 182 3.58 9.92 -9.38
C ARG A 182 4.42 8.64 -9.34
N THR A 183 3.77 7.46 -9.31
CA THR A 183 4.44 6.17 -9.13
C THR A 183 4.76 5.52 -10.47
N ASN A 184 3.79 4.84 -11.08
CA ASN A 184 3.90 4.28 -12.43
C ASN A 184 2.52 4.11 -13.06
N ILE A 185 2.45 4.12 -14.39
CA ILE A 185 1.19 4.07 -15.13
C ILE A 185 0.44 2.77 -14.92
N CYS A 186 1.13 1.64 -14.74
CA CYS A 186 0.49 0.36 -14.47
C CYS A 186 -0.27 0.37 -13.14
N LEU A 187 0.35 0.86 -12.06
CA LEU A 187 -0.28 0.96 -10.74
C LEU A 187 -1.42 1.96 -10.75
N PHE A 188 -1.22 3.13 -11.37
CA PHE A 188 -2.28 4.13 -11.52
C PHE A 188 -3.50 3.56 -12.26
N THR A 189 -3.27 2.90 -13.39
CA THR A 189 -4.34 2.29 -14.19
C THR A 189 -5.06 1.20 -13.40
N ALA A 190 -4.32 0.36 -12.67
CA ALA A 190 -4.90 -0.67 -11.83
C ALA A 190 -5.80 -0.08 -10.74
N LEU A 191 -5.32 0.94 -10.01
CA LEU A 191 -6.10 1.58 -8.94
C LEU A 191 -7.33 2.32 -9.50
N PHE A 192 -7.20 2.98 -10.65
CA PHE A 192 -8.33 3.61 -11.32
C PHE A 192 -9.41 2.60 -11.71
N LEU A 193 -9.03 1.47 -12.32
CA LEU A 193 -9.95 0.38 -12.63
C LEU A 193 -10.54 -0.26 -11.35
N LEU A 194 -9.82 -0.22 -10.23
CA LEU A 194 -10.29 -0.73 -8.94
C LEU A 194 -11.38 0.17 -8.35
N VAL A 195 -11.28 1.50 -8.50
CA VAL A 195 -12.34 2.44 -8.12
C VAL A 195 -13.64 2.07 -8.84
N ILE A 196 -13.57 1.83 -10.15
CA ILE A 196 -14.73 1.43 -10.96
C ILE A 196 -15.27 0.08 -10.48
N THR A 197 -14.39 -0.91 -10.30
CA THR A 197 -14.74 -2.24 -9.80
C THR A 197 -15.51 -2.17 -8.47
N PHE A 198 -14.98 -1.47 -7.46
CA PHE A 198 -15.66 -1.35 -6.17
C PHE A 198 -16.96 -0.55 -6.24
N SER A 199 -17.02 0.47 -7.11
CA SER A 199 -18.26 1.21 -7.36
C SER A 199 -19.34 0.31 -7.98
N LEU A 200 -18.96 -0.58 -8.90
CA LEU A 200 -19.87 -1.57 -9.51
C LEU A 200 -20.30 -2.64 -8.51
N PHE A 201 -19.43 -3.10 -7.62
CA PHE A 201 -19.83 -3.99 -6.52
C PHE A 201 -20.78 -3.31 -5.54
N ALA A 202 -20.52 -2.06 -5.13
CA ALA A 202 -21.45 -1.29 -4.31
C ALA A 202 -22.82 -1.18 -4.98
N ALA A 203 -22.85 -0.82 -6.27
CA ALA A 203 -24.07 -0.77 -7.05
C ALA A 203 -24.77 -2.13 -7.13
N THR A 204 -24.04 -3.23 -7.32
CA THR A 204 -24.58 -4.60 -7.31
C THR A 204 -25.34 -4.86 -6.02
N TYR A 205 -24.72 -4.63 -4.87
CA TYR A 205 -25.34 -4.84 -3.56
C TYR A 205 -26.53 -3.91 -3.30
N PHE A 206 -26.47 -2.65 -3.73
CA PHE A 206 -27.65 -1.76 -3.65
C PHE A 206 -28.81 -2.26 -4.50
N GLN A 207 -28.55 -2.75 -5.72
CA GLN A 207 -29.61 -3.30 -6.57
C GLN A 207 -30.17 -4.62 -6.00
N LEU A 208 -29.35 -5.47 -5.39
CA LEU A 208 -29.82 -6.62 -4.63
C LEU A 208 -30.73 -6.20 -3.46
N ALA A 209 -30.39 -5.12 -2.76
CA ALA A 209 -31.22 -4.59 -1.68
C ALA A 209 -32.58 -4.07 -2.16
N LEU A 210 -32.65 -3.56 -3.40
CA LEU A 210 -33.89 -3.12 -4.04
C LEU A 210 -34.70 -4.28 -4.66
N GLY A 211 -34.15 -5.50 -4.68
CA GLY A 211 -34.77 -6.66 -5.33
C GLY A 211 -34.56 -6.73 -6.85
N GLU A 212 -33.73 -5.85 -7.42
CA GLU A 212 -33.44 -5.77 -8.86
C GLU A 212 -32.37 -6.78 -9.29
N ILE A 213 -32.69 -8.08 -9.17
CA ILE A 213 -31.73 -9.17 -9.35
C ILE A 213 -31.09 -9.20 -10.75
N ALA A 214 -31.87 -8.94 -11.80
CA ALA A 214 -31.36 -8.96 -13.17
C ALA A 214 -30.34 -7.84 -13.44
N LEU A 215 -30.57 -6.65 -12.88
CA LEU A 215 -29.63 -5.53 -12.99
C LEU A 215 -28.39 -5.79 -12.13
N ALA A 216 -28.56 -6.28 -10.90
CA ALA A 216 -27.46 -6.66 -10.02
C ALA A 216 -26.52 -7.66 -10.70
N ALA A 217 -27.05 -8.71 -11.33
CA ALA A 217 -26.24 -9.69 -12.05
C ALA A 217 -25.41 -9.06 -13.19
N ARG A 218 -25.99 -8.11 -13.95
CA ARG A 218 -25.26 -7.38 -15.01
C ARG A 218 -24.15 -6.50 -14.45
N LEU A 219 -24.40 -5.80 -13.35
CA LEU A 219 -23.41 -4.98 -12.67
C LEU A 219 -22.28 -5.84 -12.09
N GLN A 220 -22.61 -7.00 -11.53
CA GLN A 220 -21.63 -7.95 -11.02
C GLN A 220 -20.73 -8.47 -12.14
N MET A 221 -21.28 -8.88 -13.29
CA MET A 221 -20.49 -9.29 -14.45
C MET A 221 -19.57 -8.15 -14.94
N ALA A 222 -20.08 -6.92 -14.98
CA ALA A 222 -19.26 -5.74 -15.33
C ALA A 222 -18.11 -5.55 -14.32
N ALA A 223 -18.38 -5.66 -13.01
CA ALA A 223 -17.34 -5.58 -11.98
C ALA A 223 -16.26 -6.66 -12.17
N GLY A 224 -16.66 -7.88 -12.56
CA GLY A 224 -15.75 -8.96 -12.91
C GLY A 224 -14.87 -8.65 -14.13
N ALA A 225 -15.44 -8.01 -15.17
CA ALA A 225 -14.69 -7.59 -16.36
C ALA A 225 -13.68 -6.48 -16.04
N PHE A 226 -14.06 -5.47 -15.25
CA PHE A 226 -13.14 -4.44 -14.78
C PHE A 226 -12.06 -5.02 -13.85
N SER A 227 -12.40 -6.00 -13.01
CA SER A 227 -11.43 -6.74 -12.20
C SER A 227 -10.41 -7.48 -13.08
N LEU A 228 -10.86 -8.10 -14.17
CA LEU A 228 -9.96 -8.76 -15.12
C LEU A 228 -9.03 -7.75 -15.80
N ALA A 229 -9.58 -6.61 -16.27
CA ALA A 229 -8.78 -5.55 -16.88
C ALA A 229 -7.73 -5.00 -15.89
N LEU A 230 -8.08 -4.91 -14.61
CA LEU A 230 -7.21 -4.45 -13.54
C LEU A 230 -6.06 -5.39 -13.21
N VAL A 231 -6.25 -6.71 -13.27
CA VAL A 231 -5.14 -7.64 -12.94
C VAL A 231 -4.05 -7.64 -14.02
N ILE A 232 -4.35 -7.25 -15.26
CA ILE A 232 -3.38 -7.21 -16.36
C ILE A 232 -2.18 -6.29 -16.07
N PRO A 233 -2.36 -4.98 -15.75
CA PRO A 233 -1.23 -4.12 -15.41
C PRO A 233 -0.50 -4.56 -14.12
N ILE A 234 -1.18 -5.25 -13.19
CA ILE A 234 -0.52 -5.78 -11.99
C ILE A 234 0.34 -7.02 -12.32
N TRP A 235 -0.14 -7.91 -13.19
CA TRP A 235 0.68 -9.00 -13.74
C TRP A 235 1.92 -8.45 -14.45
N HIS A 236 1.77 -7.37 -15.19
CA HIS A 236 2.89 -6.68 -15.84
C HIS A 236 3.94 -6.18 -14.85
N ILE A 237 3.51 -5.51 -13.76
CA ILE A 237 4.41 -5.09 -12.68
C ILE A 237 5.10 -6.31 -12.04
N PHE A 238 4.35 -7.37 -11.75
CA PHE A 238 4.90 -8.58 -11.15
C PHE A 238 5.98 -9.21 -12.03
N ILE A 239 5.72 -9.37 -13.33
CA ILE A 239 6.69 -9.91 -14.28
C ILE A 239 7.94 -9.02 -14.32
N ALA A 240 7.77 -7.70 -14.44
CA ALA A 240 8.90 -6.76 -14.46
C ALA A 240 9.77 -6.89 -13.19
N GLN A 241 9.14 -6.99 -12.01
CA GLN A 241 9.86 -7.16 -10.75
C GLN A 241 10.54 -8.52 -10.61
N MET A 242 9.94 -9.60 -11.10
CA MET A 242 10.55 -10.93 -11.07
C MET A 242 11.76 -11.03 -12.00
N LEU A 243 11.68 -10.41 -13.19
CA LEU A 243 12.81 -10.31 -14.12
C LEU A 243 13.96 -9.50 -13.51
N GLU A 244 13.66 -8.37 -12.86
CA GLU A 244 14.65 -7.56 -12.14
C GLU A 244 15.30 -8.36 -10.98
N ALA A 245 14.51 -9.15 -10.23
CA ALA A 245 15.02 -9.93 -9.10
C ALA A 245 16.00 -11.04 -9.48
N VAL A 246 15.97 -11.52 -10.73
CA VAL A 246 16.87 -12.55 -11.26
C VAL A 246 17.94 -11.99 -12.21
N ASP A 247 18.12 -10.66 -12.25
CA ASP A 247 19.04 -9.96 -13.15
C ASP A 247 18.85 -10.37 -14.62
N PHE A 248 17.59 -10.47 -15.05
CA PHE A 248 17.26 -10.86 -16.41
C PHE A 248 17.74 -9.78 -17.40
N PRO A 249 18.31 -10.14 -18.56
CA PRO A 249 18.91 -9.17 -19.50
C PRO A 249 17.93 -8.13 -20.07
N ILE A 250 16.62 -8.36 -19.97
CA ILE A 250 15.58 -7.50 -20.52
C ILE A 250 14.80 -6.86 -19.38
N ALA A 251 14.86 -5.54 -19.27
CA ALA A 251 14.01 -4.76 -18.39
C ALA A 251 12.70 -4.38 -19.11
N ILE A 252 11.57 -4.68 -18.49
CA ILE A 252 10.25 -4.33 -19.02
C ILE A 252 9.78 -3.02 -18.38
N PRO A 253 9.40 -2.01 -19.19
CA PRO A 253 8.98 -0.72 -18.64
C PRO A 253 7.62 -0.81 -17.97
N VAL A 254 7.51 -0.24 -16.77
CA VAL A 254 6.24 -0.06 -16.04
C VAL A 254 5.66 1.35 -16.19
N GLY A 255 6.35 2.22 -16.94
CA GLY A 255 5.98 3.61 -17.21
C GLY A 255 6.07 4.51 -15.98
N ASP A 256 7.28 4.93 -15.62
CA ASP A 256 7.54 5.85 -14.51
C ASP A 256 6.91 7.23 -14.76
N LEU A 257 6.05 7.67 -13.84
CA LEU A 257 5.35 8.96 -13.91
C LEU A 257 6.03 10.04 -13.06
N SER A 258 7.06 9.70 -12.29
CA SER A 258 7.75 10.63 -11.39
C SER A 258 8.48 11.75 -12.14
N THR A 259 8.83 11.52 -13.40
CA THR A 259 9.46 12.49 -14.33
C THR A 259 8.45 13.47 -14.92
N VAL A 260 7.20 13.05 -15.13
CA VAL A 260 6.12 13.89 -15.66
C VAL A 260 5.53 14.77 -14.57
N ILE A 261 5.39 14.23 -13.35
CA ILE A 261 4.81 14.95 -12.23
C ILE A 261 5.87 15.10 -11.14
N LEU A 262 6.46 16.29 -11.10
CA LEU A 262 7.54 16.64 -10.19
C LEU A 262 7.09 16.70 -8.73
N GLY A 263 7.99 16.27 -7.86
CA GLY A 263 7.74 16.20 -6.42
C GLY A 263 7.95 17.51 -5.72
N ARG A 264 7.42 17.61 -4.51
CA ARG A 264 7.57 18.82 -3.69
C ARG A 264 9.05 19.21 -3.55
N SER A 265 9.93 18.26 -3.26
CA SER A 265 11.38 18.52 -3.13
C SER A 265 12.01 19.02 -4.42
N GLN A 266 11.67 18.42 -5.57
CA GLN A 266 12.16 18.86 -6.89
C GLN A 266 11.65 20.26 -7.23
N LYS A 267 10.36 20.53 -6.99
CA LYS A 267 9.79 21.88 -7.18
C LYS A 267 10.41 22.92 -6.24
N MET A 268 10.76 22.55 -5.02
CA MET A 268 11.44 23.45 -4.08
C MET A 268 12.89 23.73 -4.50
N GLN A 269 13.61 22.73 -5.04
CA GLN A 269 14.94 22.92 -5.60
C GLN A 269 14.92 23.89 -6.79
N MET A 270 14.02 23.67 -7.75
CA MET A 270 13.87 24.58 -8.91
C MET A 270 13.56 26.03 -8.48
N ARG A 271 12.70 26.23 -7.47
CA ARG A 271 12.40 27.56 -6.92
C ARG A 271 13.53 28.21 -6.12
N THR A 272 14.54 27.43 -5.72
CA THR A 272 15.73 27.96 -5.01
C THR A 272 16.84 28.31 -6.01
N GLU A 273 16.77 27.76 -7.22
CA GLU A 273 17.71 28.00 -8.33
C GLU A 273 17.27 29.17 -9.24
N GLU A 274 16.03 29.63 -9.14
CA GLU A 274 15.47 30.86 -9.73
C GLU A 274 15.70 32.10 -8.84
#